data_AF-A0A0S7Y701-F1
#
_entry.id   AF-A0A0S7Y701-F1
#
_cell.length_a   1.000
_cell.length_b   1.000
_cell.length_c   1.000
_cell.angle_alpha   90.00
_cell.angle_beta   90.00
_cell.angle_gamma   90.00
#
_symmetry.space_group_name_H-M   'P 1'
#
loop_
_entity.id
_entity.type
_entity.pdbx_description
1 polymer ?
#
loop_
_entity_poly.entity_id
_entity_poly.type
_entity_poly.pdbx_seq_one_letter_code
_entity_poly.pdbx_strand_id
1 'polypeptide(L)'
;LIEAKYQFQWADLIKKPTSEFLSRFFAGEGYKDGLHGLVLALLQAFSEFVLYLKAWEKQGFKVQELPLQDFLTEMHKLGKEVAYWVKTTVVKEAKGPAKKILLKFKHKLPW
;
A
#
# COMPACT_ATOMS: atom_id res chain seq x y z
N LEU A 1 3.36 16.72 -9.43
CA LEU A 1 2.13 16.25 -10.14
C LEU A 1 1.57 17.32 -11.09
N ILE A 2 1.32 18.55 -10.62
CA ILE A 2 0.63 19.59 -11.40
C ILE A 2 1.49 20.14 -12.55
N GLU A 3 2.79 20.32 -12.33
CA GLU A 3 3.73 20.77 -13.38
C GLU A 3 4.08 19.65 -14.38
N ALA A 4 3.86 18.39 -14.01
CA ALA A 4 4.33 17.21 -14.74
C ALA A 4 3.31 16.64 -15.75
N LYS A 5 2.23 17.38 -16.09
CA LYS A 5 1.12 16.90 -16.95
C LYS A 5 0.57 15.52 -16.54
N TYR A 6 0.50 15.25 -15.24
CA TYR A 6 0.00 13.98 -14.73
C TYR A 6 -1.46 13.73 -15.18
N GLN A 7 -1.74 12.53 -15.71
CA GLN A 7 -3.08 12.09 -16.07
C GLN A 7 -3.69 11.31 -14.92
N PHE A 8 -4.81 11.80 -14.40
CA PHE A 8 -5.44 11.21 -13.22
C PHE A 8 -6.08 9.85 -13.54
N GLN A 9 -5.77 8.85 -12.71
CA GLN A 9 -6.38 7.53 -12.76
C GLN A 9 -7.05 7.26 -11.41
N TRP A 10 -8.32 6.85 -11.39
CA TRP A 10 -9.04 6.58 -10.15
C TRP A 10 -8.29 5.59 -9.23
N ALA A 11 -7.59 4.60 -9.80
CA ALA A 11 -6.87 3.58 -9.04
C ALA A 11 -5.76 4.18 -8.17
N ASP A 12 -5.16 5.30 -8.61
CA ASP A 12 -4.12 5.99 -7.85
C ASP A 12 -4.65 6.57 -6.53
N LEU A 13 -5.95 6.87 -6.41
CA LEU A 13 -6.56 7.30 -5.14
C LEU A 13 -6.45 6.25 -4.04
N ILE A 14 -6.35 4.97 -4.37
CA ILE A 14 -6.27 3.90 -3.38
C ILE A 14 -4.87 3.31 -3.35
N LYS A 15 -4.29 3.08 -4.53
CA LYS A 15 -2.98 2.47 -4.68
C LYS A 15 -1.87 3.31 -4.06
N LYS A 16 -1.87 4.62 -4.31
CA LYS A 16 -0.76 5.49 -3.87
C LYS A 16 -0.76 5.68 -2.34
N PRO A 17 -1.90 5.98 -1.69
CA PRO A 17 -1.96 6.00 -0.23
C PRO A 17 -1.59 4.67 0.41
N THR A 18 -2.07 3.55 -0.15
CA THR A 18 -1.73 2.22 0.35
C THR A 18 -0.24 1.95 0.25
N SER A 19 0.38 2.25 -0.90
CA SER A 19 1.82 2.13 -1.10
C SER A 19 2.62 3.01 -0.13
N GLU A 20 2.17 4.24 0.13
CA GLU A 20 2.84 5.14 1.09
C GLU A 20 2.74 4.58 2.51
N PHE A 21 1.56 4.11 2.93
CA PHE A 21 1.39 3.43 4.22
C PHE A 21 2.33 2.23 4.34
N LEU A 22 2.34 1.34 3.36
CA LEU A 22 3.14 0.11 3.40
C LEU A 22 4.64 0.42 3.43
N SER A 23 5.07 1.42 2.67
CA SER A 23 6.44 1.92 2.66
C SER A 23 6.84 2.46 4.04
N ARG A 24 6.06 3.35 4.64
CA ARG A 24 6.38 3.95 5.95
C ARG A 24 6.29 2.95 7.08
N PHE A 25 5.21 2.18 7.14
CA PHE A 25 4.92 1.32 8.27
C PHE A 25 5.76 0.04 8.23
N PHE A 26 5.84 -0.67 7.09
CA PHE A 26 6.56 -1.93 7.00
C PHE A 26 8.00 -1.77 6.51
N ALA A 27 8.23 -1.10 5.39
CA ALA A 27 9.57 -0.97 4.81
C ALA A 27 10.48 -0.09 5.69
N GLY A 28 9.96 1.04 6.15
CA GLY A 28 10.58 1.97 7.09
C GLY A 28 10.52 1.51 8.55
N GLU A 29 10.04 0.30 8.81
CA GLU A 29 9.92 -0.28 10.16
C GLU A 29 9.13 0.55 11.18
N GLY A 30 8.24 1.44 10.75
CA GLY A 30 7.39 2.23 11.64
C GLY A 30 6.56 1.38 12.62
N TYR A 31 6.31 0.10 12.32
CA TYR A 31 5.70 -0.83 13.28
C TYR A 31 6.52 -1.01 14.57
N LYS A 32 7.84 -0.76 14.57
CA LYS A 32 8.70 -0.83 15.77
C LYS A 32 8.51 0.36 16.71
N ASP A 33 8.00 1.48 16.19
CA ASP A 33 7.65 2.67 16.98
C ASP A 33 6.25 2.55 17.62
N GLY A 34 5.62 1.38 17.47
CA GLY A 34 4.29 1.10 18.02
C GLY A 34 3.22 2.03 17.46
N LEU A 35 2.40 2.58 18.36
CA LEU A 35 1.30 3.47 17.98
C LEU A 35 1.77 4.72 17.23
N HIS A 36 2.92 5.29 17.61
CA HIS A 36 3.44 6.50 16.98
C HIS A 36 3.72 6.27 15.49
N GLY A 37 4.41 5.18 15.14
CA GLY A 37 4.70 4.85 13.76
C GLY A 37 3.46 4.46 12.96
N LEU A 38 2.47 3.80 13.59
CA LEU A 38 1.18 3.53 12.96
C LEU A 38 0.45 4.83 12.59
N VAL A 39 0.29 5.74 13.56
CA VAL A 39 -0.38 7.02 13.35
C VAL A 39 0.36 7.84 12.29
N LEU A 40 1.68 7.90 12.36
CA LEU A 40 2.50 8.62 11.38
C LEU A 40 2.31 8.06 9.97
N ALA A 41 2.37 6.73 9.79
CA ALA A 41 2.18 6.11 8.48
C ALA A 41 0.76 6.34 7.93
N LEU A 42 -0.27 6.31 8.78
CA LEU A 42 -1.64 6.62 8.38
C LEU A 42 -1.79 8.09 7.96
N LEU A 43 -1.18 9.02 8.69
CA LEU A 43 -1.19 10.44 8.34
C LEU A 43 -0.49 10.71 7.00
N GLN A 44 0.64 10.03 6.75
CA GLN A 44 1.34 10.10 5.46
C GLN A 44 0.45 9.58 4.32
N ALA A 45 -0.17 8.42 4.49
CA ALA A 45 -1.09 7.86 3.51
C ALA A 45 -2.30 8.78 3.25
N PHE A 46 -2.86 9.38 4.31
CA PHE A 46 -3.96 10.34 4.17
C PHE A 46 -3.52 11.61 3.42
N SER A 47 -2.32 12.12 3.70
CA SER A 47 -1.75 13.25 2.95
C SER A 47 -1.60 12.91 1.46
N GLU A 48 -1.11 11.70 1.14
CA GLU A 48 -1.01 11.21 -0.23
C GLU A 48 -2.41 11.10 -0.88
N PHE A 49 -3.41 10.61 -0.16
CA PHE A 49 -4.79 10.56 -0.65
C PHE A 49 -5.32 11.95 -1.02
N VAL A 50 -5.14 12.92 -0.14
CA VAL A 50 -5.54 14.32 -0.38
C VAL A 50 -4.80 14.89 -1.60
N LEU A 51 -3.52 14.56 -1.78
CA LEU A 51 -2.73 14.99 -2.94
C LEU A 51 -3.35 14.52 -4.27
N TYR A 52 -3.75 13.24 -4.38
CA TYR A 52 -4.39 12.73 -5.60
C TYR A 52 -5.82 13.25 -5.78
N LEU A 53 -6.57 13.50 -4.70
CA LEU A 53 -7.85 14.21 -4.78
C LEU A 53 -7.67 15.62 -5.36
N LYS A 54 -6.64 16.36 -4.91
CA LYS A 54 -6.32 17.69 -5.46
C LYS A 54 -5.89 17.61 -6.93
N ALA A 55 -5.22 16.53 -7.34
CA ALA A 55 -4.90 16.29 -8.74
C ALA A 55 -6.16 16.06 -9.59
N TRP A 56 -7.15 15.32 -9.07
CA TRP A 56 -8.44 15.11 -9.74
C TRP A 56 -9.26 16.41 -9.83
N GLU A 57 -9.30 17.20 -8.75
CA GLU A 57 -9.92 18.53 -8.70
C GLU A 57 -9.35 19.45 -9.77
N LYS A 58 -8.01 19.52 -9.88
CA LYS A 58 -7.31 20.33 -10.88
C LYS A 58 -7.64 19.94 -12.31
N GLN A 59 -8.10 18.70 -12.54
CA GLN A 59 -8.54 18.21 -13.85
C GLN A 59 -10.04 18.45 -14.09
N GLY A 60 -10.74 19.11 -13.18
CA GLY A 60 -12.16 19.46 -13.29
C GLY A 60 -13.10 18.34 -12.85
N PHE A 61 -12.66 17.45 -11.96
CA PHE A 61 -13.46 16.32 -11.48
C PHE A 61 -14.08 15.49 -12.61
N LYS A 62 -13.28 15.22 -13.66
CA LYS A 62 -13.76 14.46 -14.82
C LYS A 62 -14.41 13.17 -14.35
N VAL A 63 -15.63 12.95 -14.85
CA VAL A 63 -16.37 11.70 -14.63
C VAL A 63 -15.53 10.56 -15.21
N GLN A 64 -15.29 9.55 -14.39
CA GLN A 64 -14.64 8.32 -14.82
C GLN A 64 -15.61 7.18 -14.60
N GLU A 65 -15.70 6.29 -15.58
CA GLU A 65 -16.35 5.01 -15.37
C GLU A 65 -15.49 4.19 -14.40
N LEU A 66 -16.15 3.57 -13.43
CA LEU A 66 -15.53 2.65 -12.48
C LEU A 66 -16.22 1.29 -12.60
N PRO A 67 -15.86 0.45 -13.60
CA PRO A 67 -16.40 -0.89 -13.70
C PRO A 67 -16.05 -1.69 -12.44
N LEU A 68 -17.03 -2.41 -11.89
CA LEU A 68 -16.83 -3.22 -10.69
C LEU A 68 -15.66 -4.21 -10.85
N GLN A 69 -15.47 -4.79 -12.04
CA GLN A 69 -14.39 -5.74 -12.30
C GLN A 69 -13.00 -5.10 -12.22
N ASP A 70 -12.86 -3.86 -12.67
CA ASP A 70 -11.59 -3.13 -12.59
C ASP A 70 -11.29 -2.78 -11.12
N PHE A 71 -12.31 -2.34 -10.38
CA PHE A 71 -12.21 -2.12 -8.95
C PHE A 71 -11.77 -3.39 -8.20
N LEU A 72 -12.44 -4.52 -8.43
CA LEU A 72 -12.09 -5.80 -7.80
C LEU A 72 -10.68 -6.26 -8.17
N THR A 73 -10.27 -6.07 -9.42
CA THR A 73 -8.93 -6.39 -9.89
C THR A 73 -7.87 -5.56 -9.15
N GLU A 74 -8.12 -4.27 -8.97
CA GLU A 74 -7.20 -3.40 -8.24
C GLU A 74 -7.15 -3.76 -6.74
N MET A 75 -8.30 -4.04 -6.11
CA MET A 75 -8.34 -4.48 -4.70
C MET A 75 -7.60 -5.80 -4.50
N HIS A 76 -7.69 -6.74 -5.44
CA HIS A 76 -6.93 -7.99 -5.40
C HIS A 76 -5.41 -7.75 -5.47
N LYS A 77 -4.97 -6.84 -6.34
CA LYS A 77 -3.54 -6.45 -6.43
C LYS A 77 -3.05 -5.82 -5.13
N LEU A 78 -3.80 -4.88 -4.57
CA LEU A 78 -3.47 -4.23 -3.30
C LEU A 78 -3.45 -5.24 -2.15
N GLY A 79 -4.42 -6.16 -2.10
CA GLY A 79 -4.45 -7.22 -1.10
C GLY A 79 -3.21 -8.13 -1.17
N LYS A 80 -2.73 -8.46 -2.37
CA LYS A 80 -1.48 -9.20 -2.56
C LYS A 80 -0.26 -8.43 -2.06
N GLU A 81 -0.20 -7.12 -2.30
CA GLU A 81 0.88 -6.26 -1.84
C GLU A 81 0.92 -6.15 -0.31
N VAL A 82 -0.23 -5.90 0.32
CA VAL A 82 -0.37 -5.91 1.78
C VAL A 82 0.08 -7.27 2.34
N ALA A 83 -0.42 -8.37 1.77
CA ALA A 83 -0.04 -9.71 2.20
C ALA A 83 1.46 -9.98 2.05
N TYR A 84 2.09 -9.47 0.99
CA TYR A 84 3.53 -9.57 0.78
C TYR A 84 4.32 -8.85 1.88
N TRP A 85 3.96 -7.60 2.20
CA TRP A 85 4.63 -6.83 3.25
C TRP A 85 4.46 -7.45 4.63
N VAL A 86 3.25 -7.87 4.99
CA VAL A 86 2.99 -8.57 6.25
C VAL A 86 3.85 -9.83 6.36
N LYS A 87 3.84 -10.69 5.34
CA LYS A 87 4.65 -11.93 5.33
C LYS A 87 6.14 -11.62 5.44
N THR A 88 6.63 -10.64 4.67
CA THR A 88 8.04 -10.24 4.67
C THR A 88 8.47 -9.73 6.04
N THR A 89 7.65 -8.91 6.69
CA THR A 89 7.91 -8.42 8.05
C THR A 89 7.87 -9.53 9.08
N VAL A 90 6.91 -10.45 9.02
CA VAL A 90 6.88 -11.63 9.92
C VAL A 90 8.14 -12.48 9.77
N VAL A 91 8.62 -12.71 8.54
CA VAL A 91 9.89 -13.40 8.28
C VAL A 91 11.08 -12.61 8.82
N LYS A 92 11.07 -11.28 8.67
CA LYS A 92 12.15 -10.40 9.14
C LYS A 92 12.29 -10.43 10.67
N GLU A 93 11.16 -10.38 11.38
CA GLU A 93 11.06 -10.35 12.84
C GLU A 93 11.13 -11.74 13.50
N ALA A 94 11.06 -12.82 12.73
CA ALA A 94 11.19 -14.17 13.27
C ALA A 94 12.56 -14.36 13.96
N LYS A 95 12.54 -14.61 15.26
CA LYS A 95 13.74 -14.93 16.06
C LYS A 95 14.37 -16.25 15.58
N GLY A 96 15.65 -16.22 15.24
CA GLY A 96 16.48 -17.37 14.87
C GLY A 96 16.46 -17.73 13.37
N PRO A 97 17.60 -18.14 12.78
CA PRO A 97 17.72 -18.44 11.35
C PRO A 97 16.84 -19.63 10.90
N ALA A 98 16.63 -20.62 11.76
CA ALA A 98 15.78 -21.78 11.46
C ALA A 98 14.28 -21.41 11.28
N LYS A 99 13.76 -20.50 12.10
CA LYS A 99 12.38 -20.01 11.98
C LYS A 99 12.20 -19.19 10.70
N LYS A 100 13.20 -18.37 10.34
CA LYS A 100 13.23 -17.61 9.07
C LYS A 100 13.20 -18.54 7.85
N ILE A 101 13.96 -19.63 7.88
CA ILE A 101 14.01 -20.61 6.79
C ILE A 101 12.67 -21.36 6.67
N LEU A 102 12.12 -21.88 7.77
CA LEU A 102 10.83 -22.58 7.78
C LEU A 102 9.66 -21.72 7.27
N LEU A 103 9.59 -20.45 7.68
CA LEU A 103 8.58 -19.52 7.17
C LEU A 103 8.74 -19.24 5.67
N LYS A 104 9.97 -19.12 5.14
CA LYS A 104 10.20 -18.96 3.70
C LYS A 104 9.73 -20.18 2.88
N PHE A 105 9.83 -21.39 3.43
CA PHE A 105 9.41 -22.63 2.75
C PHE A 105 7.92 -22.94 2.87
N LYS A 106 7.28 -22.57 3.99
CA LYS A 106 5.82 -22.73 4.18
C LYS A 106 4.98 -21.94 3.16
N HIS A 107 5.56 -20.91 2.54
CA HIS A 107 4.92 -20.10 1.51
C HIS A 107 5.02 -20.66 0.07
N LYS A 108 5.66 -21.82 -0.13
CA LYS A 108 5.79 -22.49 -1.46
C LYS A 108 4.81 -23.63 -1.71
N LEU A 109 4.00 -24.02 -0.72
CA LEU A 109 2.95 -25.04 -0.88
C LEU A 109 1.61 -24.34 -1.16
N PRO A 110 0.96 -24.64 -2.29
CA PRO A 110 -0.38 -24.12 -2.58
C PRO A 110 -1.39 -24.72 -1.61
N TRP A 111 -2.36 -23.92 -1.17
CA TRP A 111 -3.66 -24.43 -0.73
C TRP A 111 -4.52 -24.59 -1.98
#